data_AF-A0A5C6C7E9-F1
#
_entry.id   AF-A0A5C6C7E9-F1
#
_cell.length_a   1.000
_cell.length_b   1.000
_cell.length_c   1.000
_cell.angle_alpha   90.00
_cell.angle_beta   90.00
_cell.angle_gamma   90.00
#
_symmetry.space_group_name_H-M   'P 1'
#
loop_
_entity.id
_entity.type
_entity.pdbx_description
1 polymer ?
#
loop_
_entity_poly.entity_id
_entity_poly.type
_entity_poly.pdbx_seq_one_letter_code
_entity_poly.pdbx_strand_id
1 'polypeptide(L)'
;MHRVAINDSRIVDVNEETVTYRIRRKGNRMETKVVPGETFVENFAQHVLPTNFMKIRHYGWMSGNSKISVDEVKWLVWIMLGWTFWLASGYAPQTKKLTAPMKCIECGGEMRVTEVTYRSLGSLGVRPEHGQTFYDSG
;
A
#
# COMPACT_ATOMS: atom_id res chain seq x y z
N MET A 1 -10.08 1.57 -19.61
CA MET A 1 -8.87 1.95 -20.36
C MET A 1 -8.21 0.69 -20.91
N HIS A 2 -8.22 0.45 -22.22
CA HIS A 2 -7.51 -0.68 -22.85
C HIS A 2 -6.07 -0.27 -23.15
N ARG A 3 -5.16 -0.34 -22.17
CA ARG A 3 -3.73 -0.17 -22.44
C ARG A 3 -3.12 -1.51 -22.86
N VAL A 4 -2.63 -1.58 -24.08
CA VAL A 4 -1.73 -2.65 -24.59
C VAL A 4 -0.28 -2.26 -24.31
N ALA A 5 0.68 -3.19 -24.48
CA ALA A 5 2.11 -2.92 -24.34
C ALA A 5 2.55 -1.75 -25.22
N ILE A 6 2.22 -1.86 -26.51
CA ILE A 6 2.45 -0.87 -27.54
C ILE A 6 1.44 -1.11 -28.67
N ASN A 7 1.10 -0.06 -29.42
CA ASN A 7 0.28 -0.16 -30.62
C ASN A 7 1.21 -0.14 -31.84
N ASP A 8 0.93 -0.95 -32.86
CA ASP A 8 1.70 -1.09 -34.10
C ASP A 8 2.03 0.26 -34.76
N SER A 9 1.11 1.22 -34.71
CA SER A 9 1.33 2.61 -35.18
C SER A 9 2.50 3.35 -34.52
N ARG A 10 3.04 2.83 -33.41
CA ARG A 10 4.23 3.37 -32.74
C ARG A 10 5.52 2.68 -33.16
N ILE A 11 5.47 1.53 -33.82
CA ILE A 11 6.64 0.89 -34.41
C ILE A 11 7.01 1.69 -35.67
N VAL A 12 8.26 2.08 -35.77
CA VAL A 12 8.79 2.94 -36.86
C VAL A 12 9.56 2.10 -37.86
N ASP A 13 10.40 1.19 -37.35
CA ASP A 13 11.27 0.34 -38.17
C ASP A 13 11.61 -0.95 -37.43
N VAL A 14 11.85 -2.02 -38.19
CA VAL A 14 12.28 -3.34 -37.69
C VAL A 14 13.33 -3.89 -38.64
N ASN A 15 14.49 -4.23 -38.10
CA ASN A 15 15.57 -4.91 -38.82
C ASN A 15 15.96 -6.22 -38.10
N GLU A 16 16.99 -6.91 -38.61
CA GLU A 16 17.40 -8.22 -38.08
C GLU A 16 17.88 -8.17 -36.61
N GLU A 17 18.40 -7.02 -36.15
CA GLU A 17 19.00 -6.89 -34.82
C GLU A 17 18.14 -6.07 -33.85
N THR A 18 17.37 -5.10 -34.36
CA THR A 18 16.76 -4.03 -33.56
C THR A 18 15.34 -3.66 -33.99
N VAL A 19 14.59 -3.14 -33.03
CA VAL A 19 13.25 -2.58 -33.22
C VAL A 19 13.26 -1.12 -32.78
N THR A 20 12.75 -0.25 -33.66
CA THR A 20 12.62 1.18 -33.40
C THR A 20 11.16 1.54 -33.17
N TYR A 21 10.83 2.15 -32.03
CA TYR A 21 9.45 2.53 -31.70
C TYR A 21 9.35 3.84 -30.91
N ARG A 22 8.18 4.48 -30.98
CA ARG A 22 7.89 5.75 -30.30
C ARG A 22 7.32 5.54 -28.91
N ILE A 23 7.94 6.15 -27.91
CA ILE A 23 7.49 6.19 -26.53
C ILE A 23 6.98 7.58 -26.15
N ARG A 24 6.04 7.63 -25.21
CA ARG A 24 5.55 8.89 -24.63
C ARG A 24 6.22 9.12 -23.28
N ARG A 25 7.03 10.16 -23.17
CA ARG A 25 7.61 10.59 -21.88
C ARG A 25 6.63 11.46 -21.09
N LYS A 26 6.98 11.74 -19.83
CA LYS A 26 6.26 12.73 -19.00
C LYS A 26 6.15 14.05 -19.77
N GLY A 27 4.97 14.68 -19.74
CA GLY A 27 4.73 15.94 -20.45
C GLY A 27 4.30 15.80 -21.91
N ASN A 28 3.73 14.66 -22.34
CA ASN A 28 3.14 14.47 -23.68
C ASN A 28 4.15 14.54 -24.85
N ARG A 29 5.46 14.51 -24.56
CA ARG A 29 6.51 14.45 -25.58
C ARG A 29 6.66 13.03 -26.11
N MET A 30 6.67 12.88 -27.42
CA MET A 30 7.01 11.63 -28.10
C MET A 30 8.52 11.58 -28.34
N GLU A 31 9.11 10.40 -28.15
CA GLU A 31 10.54 10.14 -28.38
C GLU A 31 10.70 8.78 -29.07
N THR A 32 11.67 8.67 -29.95
CA THR A 32 12.00 7.42 -30.64
C THR A 32 13.03 6.66 -29.82
N LYS A 33 12.78 5.37 -29.58
CA LYS A 33 13.66 4.45 -28.86
C LYS A 33 14.00 3.28 -29.75
N VAL A 34 15.28 2.91 -29.78
CA VAL A 34 15.81 1.73 -30.45
C VAL A 34 16.23 0.73 -29.38
N VAL A 35 15.85 -0.54 -29.54
CA VAL A 35 16.27 -1.64 -28.66
C VAL A 35 16.57 -2.89 -29.49
N PRO A 36 17.37 -3.83 -28.97
CA PRO A 36 17.48 -5.16 -29.56
C PRO A 36 16.12 -5.85 -29.70
N GLY A 37 15.95 -6.66 -30.74
CA GLY A 37 14.70 -7.38 -31.00
C GLY A 37 14.28 -8.29 -29.84
N GLU A 38 15.24 -9.01 -29.25
CA GLU A 38 15.02 -9.84 -28.05
C GLU A 38 14.45 -9.03 -26.87
N THR A 39 15.05 -7.88 -26.57
CA THR A 39 14.62 -7.00 -25.47
C THR A 39 13.23 -6.43 -25.75
N PHE A 40 12.89 -6.16 -27.02
CA PHE A 40 11.55 -5.74 -27.39
C PHE A 40 10.51 -6.84 -27.08
N VAL A 41 10.79 -8.08 -27.48
CA VAL A 41 9.89 -9.22 -27.28
C VAL A 41 9.71 -9.53 -25.80
N GLU A 42 10.78 -9.53 -25.00
CA GLU A 42 10.71 -9.75 -23.54
C GLU A 42 9.80 -8.72 -22.86
N ASN A 43 10.01 -7.43 -23.17
CA ASN A 43 9.18 -6.35 -22.62
C ASN A 43 7.72 -6.43 -23.11
N PHE A 44 7.51 -6.83 -24.36
CA PHE A 44 6.16 -7.04 -24.90
C PHE A 44 5.46 -8.19 -24.18
N ALA A 45 6.14 -9.31 -23.97
CA ALA A 45 5.62 -10.51 -23.33
C ALA A 45 5.14 -10.26 -21.89
N GLN A 46 5.74 -9.33 -21.15
CA GLN A 46 5.26 -8.92 -19.82
C GLN A 46 3.81 -8.41 -19.79
N HIS A 47 3.28 -8.01 -20.95
CA HIS A 47 1.91 -7.52 -21.09
C HIS A 47 0.94 -8.57 -21.62
N VAL A 48 1.43 -9.75 -21.97
CA VAL A 48 0.63 -10.91 -22.40
C VAL A 48 0.15 -11.62 -21.15
N LEU A 49 -1.16 -11.84 -21.05
CA LEU A 49 -1.71 -12.60 -19.94
C LEU A 49 -1.42 -14.10 -20.14
N PRO A 50 -1.08 -14.84 -19.07
CA PRO A 50 -0.96 -16.29 -19.14
C PRO A 50 -2.25 -16.94 -19.63
N THR A 51 -2.14 -18.17 -20.15
CA THR A 51 -3.30 -18.95 -20.59
C THR A 51 -4.36 -19.04 -19.49
N ASN A 52 -5.63 -18.89 -19.87
CA ASN A 52 -6.80 -18.85 -19.00
C ASN A 52 -6.95 -17.58 -18.11
N PHE A 53 -6.06 -16.59 -18.24
CA PHE A 53 -6.25 -15.30 -17.59
C PHE A 53 -6.98 -14.31 -18.50
N MET A 54 -8.11 -13.78 -18.02
CA MET A 54 -8.87 -12.76 -18.73
C MET A 54 -8.46 -11.36 -18.25
N LYS A 55 -8.20 -10.46 -19.20
CA LYS A 55 -7.78 -9.07 -18.93
C LYS A 55 -8.89 -8.23 -18.31
N ILE A 56 -10.12 -8.38 -18.80
CA ILE A 56 -11.32 -7.70 -18.30
C ILE A 56 -12.23 -8.76 -17.74
N ARG A 57 -12.67 -8.58 -16.48
CA ARG A 57 -13.51 -9.53 -15.76
C ARG A 57 -14.80 -8.83 -15.35
N HIS A 58 -15.94 -9.44 -15.69
CA HIS A 58 -17.27 -8.94 -15.34
C HIS A 58 -17.79 -9.47 -14.00
N TYR A 59 -17.16 -10.52 -13.49
CA TYR A 59 -17.51 -11.20 -12.23
C TYR A 59 -16.25 -11.74 -11.54
N GLY A 60 -16.41 -12.15 -10.29
CA GLY A 60 -15.32 -12.66 -9.45
C GLY A 60 -14.53 -11.54 -8.75
N TRP A 61 -13.62 -11.92 -7.86
CA TRP A 61 -12.92 -10.98 -6.97
C TRP A 61 -11.94 -10.03 -7.68
N MET A 62 -11.50 -10.34 -8.90
CA MET A 62 -10.69 -9.46 -9.75
C MET A 62 -11.51 -8.54 -10.68
N SER A 63 -12.85 -8.56 -10.56
CA SER A 63 -13.71 -7.66 -11.34
C SER A 63 -13.69 -6.24 -10.78
N GLY A 64 -13.88 -5.23 -11.64
CA GLY A 64 -13.87 -3.82 -11.21
C GLY A 64 -15.04 -3.42 -10.31
N ASN A 65 -16.11 -4.22 -10.24
CA ASN A 65 -17.26 -4.06 -9.37
C ASN A 65 -17.20 -4.97 -8.12
N SER A 66 -16.10 -5.71 -7.92
CA SER A 66 -15.90 -6.52 -6.72
C SER A 66 -15.78 -5.63 -5.49
N LYS A 67 -16.54 -5.97 -4.45
CA LYS A 67 -16.36 -5.39 -3.10
C LYS A 67 -15.24 -6.07 -2.30
N ILE A 68 -14.83 -7.26 -2.73
CA ILE A 68 -13.78 -8.05 -2.08
C ILE A 68 -12.44 -7.55 -2.58
N SER A 69 -11.56 -7.18 -1.64
CA SER A 69 -10.18 -6.77 -1.89
C SER A 69 -9.27 -7.98 -2.15
N VAL A 70 -8.17 -7.75 -2.86
CA VAL A 70 -7.17 -8.81 -3.11
C VAL A 70 -6.57 -9.34 -1.80
N ASP A 71 -6.45 -8.49 -0.78
CA ASP A 71 -5.90 -8.91 0.51
C ASP A 71 -6.86 -9.83 1.27
N GLU A 72 -8.17 -9.57 1.24
CA GLU A 72 -9.18 -10.50 1.78
C GLU A 72 -9.13 -11.86 1.06
N VAL A 73 -8.97 -11.88 -0.26
CA VAL A 73 -8.82 -13.14 -1.01
C VAL A 73 -7.59 -13.91 -0.56
N LYS A 74 -6.44 -13.23 -0.39
CA LYS A 74 -5.22 -13.86 0.12
C LYS A 74 -5.44 -14.46 1.51
N TRP A 75 -6.12 -13.73 2.40
CA TRP A 75 -6.48 -14.21 3.74
C TRP A 75 -7.34 -15.46 3.69
N LEU A 76 -8.39 -15.46 2.87
CA LEU A 76 -9.27 -16.63 2.68
C LEU A 76 -8.50 -17.83 2.14
N VAL A 77 -7.60 -17.63 1.16
CA VAL A 77 -6.75 -18.69 0.60
C VAL A 77 -5.81 -19.26 1.68
N TRP A 78 -5.17 -18.40 2.48
CA TRP A 78 -4.32 -18.84 3.60
C TRP A 78 -5.08 -19.71 4.60
N ILE A 79 -6.28 -19.29 5.01
CA ILE A 79 -7.14 -20.05 5.93
C ILE A 79 -7.51 -21.39 5.30
N MET A 80 -7.94 -21.39 4.04
CA MET A 80 -8.34 -22.61 3.32
C MET A 80 -7.19 -23.60 3.12
N LEU A 81 -5.96 -23.11 2.90
CA LEU A 81 -4.77 -23.95 2.78
C LEU A 81 -4.25 -24.47 4.14
N GLY A 82 -4.93 -24.14 5.24
CA GLY A 82 -4.52 -24.56 6.59
C GLY A 82 -3.20 -23.93 7.03
N TRP A 83 -2.79 -22.82 6.42
CA TRP A 83 -1.60 -22.10 6.85
C TRP A 83 -1.93 -21.38 8.14
N THR A 84 -1.34 -21.87 9.24
CA THR A 84 -1.49 -21.28 10.56
C THR A 84 -0.93 -19.88 10.55
N PHE A 85 -1.81 -18.89 10.51
CA PHE A 85 -1.43 -17.54 10.85
C PHE A 85 -1.21 -17.52 12.36
N TRP A 86 0.05 -17.29 12.76
CA TRP A 86 0.27 -16.67 14.04
C TRP A 86 -0.41 -15.31 13.96
N LEU A 87 -1.56 -15.15 14.62
CA LEU A 87 -1.89 -13.87 15.23
C LEU A 87 -0.60 -13.51 15.97
N ALA A 88 0.18 -12.59 15.44
CA ALA A 88 1.18 -11.93 16.23
C ALA A 88 0.39 -11.27 17.36
N SER A 89 0.23 -12.00 18.46
CA SER A 89 -0.22 -11.47 19.74
C SER A 89 0.86 -10.48 20.14
N GLY A 90 0.67 -9.23 19.73
CA GLY A 90 1.61 -8.15 19.95
C GLY A 90 2.19 -7.60 18.66
N TYR A 91 1.75 -6.37 18.35
CA TYR A 91 2.59 -5.38 17.69
C TYR A 91 2.82 -5.57 16.18
N ALA A 92 1.78 -5.27 15.38
CA ALA A 92 2.04 -4.74 14.04
C ALA A 92 2.73 -3.37 14.21
N PRO A 93 3.95 -3.15 13.67
CA PRO A 93 4.65 -1.89 13.81
C PRO A 93 3.82 -0.78 13.14
N GLN A 94 3.18 0.05 13.96
CA GLN A 94 2.45 1.22 13.49
C GLN A 94 3.49 2.25 13.05
N THR A 95 3.44 2.66 11.78
CA THR A 95 4.40 3.62 11.20
C THR A 95 4.30 5.00 11.83
N LYS A 96 3.18 5.31 12.49
CA LYS A 96 2.92 6.58 13.16
C LYS A 96 2.35 6.30 14.56
N LYS A 97 2.85 7.00 15.58
CA LYS A 97 2.19 7.01 16.89
C LYS A 97 0.76 7.53 16.70
N LEU A 98 -0.23 6.70 17.05
CA LEU A 98 -1.66 6.99 16.85
C LEU A 98 -2.14 8.18 17.68
N THR A 99 -1.45 8.49 18.77
CA THR A 99 -1.83 9.57 19.69
C THR A 99 -0.85 10.73 19.57
N ALA A 100 -1.38 11.94 19.38
CA ALA A 100 -0.62 13.17 19.53
C ALA A 100 -0.03 13.25 20.95
N PRO A 101 1.20 13.80 21.14
CA PRO A 101 1.77 13.92 22.48
C PRO A 101 0.87 14.81 23.35
N MET A 102 0.59 14.35 24.57
CA MET A 102 -0.12 15.18 25.56
C MET A 102 0.68 16.44 25.84
N LYS A 103 0.01 17.59 25.90
CA LYS A 103 0.62 18.87 26.23
C LYS A 103 0.06 19.40 27.54
N CYS A 104 0.92 19.98 28.35
CA CYS A 104 0.50 20.70 29.56
C CYS A 104 -0.36 21.91 29.18
N ILE A 105 -1.50 22.09 29.85
CA ILE A 105 -2.43 23.19 29.56
C ILE A 105 -1.86 24.56 29.98
N GLU A 106 -0.92 24.59 30.93
CA GLU A 106 -0.36 25.83 31.48
C GLU A 106 0.91 26.28 30.77
N CYS A 107 1.85 25.36 30.50
CA CYS A 107 3.14 25.70 29.88
C CYS A 107 3.29 25.21 28.43
N GLY A 108 2.36 24.40 27.92
CA GLY A 108 2.41 23.85 26.56
C GLY A 108 3.48 22.76 26.33
N GLY A 109 4.25 22.41 27.36
CA GLY A 109 5.30 21.38 27.28
C GLY A 109 4.75 19.97 27.07
N GLU A 110 5.55 19.09 26.45
CA GLU A 110 5.18 17.70 26.25
C GLU A 110 5.18 16.92 27.56
N MET A 111 4.06 16.23 27.83
CA MET A 111 3.91 15.37 28.99
C MET A 111 4.25 13.93 28.64
N ARG A 112 4.96 13.24 29.55
CA ARG A 112 5.25 11.81 29.46
C ARG A 112 4.50 11.06 30.55
N VAL A 113 3.86 9.95 30.19
CA VAL A 113 3.27 9.03 31.16
C VAL A 113 4.39 8.36 31.96
N THR A 114 4.40 8.57 33.26
CA THR A 114 5.34 7.94 34.20
C THR A 114 4.76 6.67 34.82
N GLU A 115 3.47 6.67 35.15
CA GLU A 115 2.78 5.56 35.79
C GLU A 115 1.29 5.53 35.41
N VAL A 116 0.69 4.34 35.37
CA VAL A 116 -0.76 4.15 35.25
C VAL A 116 -1.22 3.32 36.43
N THR A 117 -2.11 3.86 37.25
CA THR A 117 -2.60 3.22 38.47
C THR A 117 -4.12 3.29 38.54
N TYR A 118 -4.73 2.26 39.12
CA TYR A 118 -6.17 2.21 39.38
C TYR A 118 -6.54 2.85 40.72
N ARG A 119 -5.54 3.27 41.52
CA ARG A 119 -5.74 3.98 42.79
C ARG A 119 -5.70 5.48 42.56
N SER A 120 -6.54 6.23 43.25
CA SER A 120 -6.52 7.69 43.10
C SER A 120 -5.19 8.28 43.56
N LEU A 121 -4.68 9.29 42.86
CA LEU A 121 -3.41 9.95 43.21
C LEU A 121 -3.41 10.47 44.66
N GLY A 122 -4.57 10.94 45.14
CA GLY A 122 -4.74 11.36 46.53
C GLY A 122 -4.55 10.23 47.55
N SER A 123 -4.95 8.99 47.23
CA SER A 123 -4.71 7.82 48.09
C SER A 123 -3.26 7.39 48.15
N LEU A 124 -2.45 7.81 47.16
CA LEU A 124 -1.01 7.57 47.09
C LEU A 124 -0.19 8.73 47.68
N GLY A 125 -0.84 9.74 48.25
CA GLY A 125 -0.17 10.94 48.77
C GLY A 125 0.47 11.82 47.70
N VAL A 126 0.19 11.56 46.41
CA VAL A 126 0.75 12.30 45.30
C VAL A 126 -0.14 13.51 45.00
N ARG A 127 0.41 14.71 45.20
CA ARG A 127 -0.22 15.95 44.75
C ARG A 127 0.38 16.33 43.39
N PRO A 128 -0.38 16.26 42.28
CA PRO A 128 0.12 16.74 41.01
C PRO A 128 0.37 18.24 41.10
N GLU A 129 1.56 18.66 40.67
CA GLU A 129 1.94 20.07 40.56
C GLU A 129 1.07 20.80 39.53
N HIS A 130 0.71 20.12 38.44
CA HIS A 130 -0.27 20.55 37.44
C HIS A 130 -1.02 19.32 36.93
N GLY A 131 -2.35 19.26 37.02
CA GLY A 131 -3.10 18.12 36.50
C GLY A 131 -4.61 18.19 36.68
N GLN A 132 -5.34 18.03 35.57
CA GLN A 132 -6.74 17.60 35.63
C GLN A 132 -6.78 16.15 36.12
N THR A 133 -7.68 15.86 37.05
CA THR A 133 -7.84 14.53 37.67
C THR A 133 -8.50 13.50 36.75
N PHE A 134 -8.95 13.93 35.57
CA PHE A 134 -9.66 13.10 34.59
C PHE A 134 -9.32 13.55 33.17
N TYR A 135 -9.14 12.58 32.27
CA TYR A 135 -8.89 12.79 30.85
C TYR A 135 -10.17 12.45 30.09
N ASP A 136 -10.84 13.46 29.49
CA ASP A 136 -12.04 13.23 28.68
C ASP A 136 -11.64 12.88 27.25
N SER A 137 -11.76 11.60 26.90
CA SER A 137 -11.39 11.06 25.59
C SER A 137 -12.59 11.11 24.63
N GLY A 138 -13.11 12.32 24.39
CA GLY A 138 -14.26 12.55 23.51
C GLY A 138 -14.25 11.73 22.23
#